data_AF-A0AAJ1PZQ1-F1
#
_entry.id   AF-A0AAJ1PZQ1-F1
#
_cell.length_a   1.000
_cell.length_b   1.000
_cell.length_c   1.000
_cell.angle_alpha   90.00
_cell.angle_beta   90.00
_cell.angle_gamma   90.00
#
_symmetry.space_group_name_H-M   'P 1'
#
loop_
_entity.id
_entity.type
_entity.pdbx_description
1 polymer ?
#
loop_
_entity_poly.entity_id
_entity_poly.type
_entity_poly.pdbx_seq_one_letter_code
_entity_poly.pdbx_strand_id
1 'polypeptide(L)'
;MKSDYSSSSTTVVALGGNALGQTPDDQLHLLRQAAPVLVSLADAGPLVIAHGNGPQVGQITRAFSLGVAADPGVPDVDLPEMVAMSQGYIGEHLVRSIDEAGATRGYSGKVAGLLTRVEVDPNDPAFADPTKPIGQFLTREMAEQRMKEEPGSVYREDAGRGFRKYVASPLPRRIVEIEAIQALANAGFIVIASGGGGIPVIRTDYEMKAVDAVIDKDRSAALMADELGASALVILTAVPAVATGWGTPMQHWLHHISLDEGRALIESGELAEGSMRPKVEAIVDFVSKAPAGTVRRGVICALADADRALSGEVGTTITSV
;
A
#
# COMPACT_ATOMS: atom_id res chain seq x y z
N MET A 1 -11.58 0.48 -29.52
CA MET A 1 -12.89 -0.10 -29.18
C MET A 1 -13.05 0.12 -27.70
N LYS A 2 -14.05 0.88 -27.22
CA LYS A 2 -14.23 1.08 -25.76
C LYS A 2 -14.63 -0.27 -25.16
N SER A 3 -13.84 -0.80 -24.25
CA SER A 3 -14.19 -1.98 -23.46
C SER A 3 -15.42 -1.61 -22.63
N ASP A 4 -16.55 -2.28 -22.89
CA ASP A 4 -17.75 -2.16 -22.07
C ASP A 4 -17.51 -3.01 -20.81
N TYR A 5 -17.13 -2.33 -19.72
CA TYR A 5 -16.77 -2.96 -18.45
C TYR A 5 -18.00 -3.32 -17.58
N SER A 6 -19.23 -3.20 -18.09
CA SER A 6 -20.45 -3.39 -17.29
C SER A 6 -20.65 -4.81 -16.71
N SER A 7 -19.85 -5.80 -17.13
CA SER A 7 -19.84 -7.16 -16.59
C SER A 7 -18.48 -7.63 -16.05
N SER A 8 -17.44 -6.79 -16.05
CA SER A 8 -16.08 -7.15 -15.63
C SER A 8 -15.84 -6.75 -14.19
N SER A 9 -15.28 -7.65 -13.41
CA SER A 9 -15.05 -7.44 -11.98
C SER A 9 -13.76 -6.64 -11.72
N THR A 10 -13.84 -5.69 -10.79
CA THR A 10 -12.70 -4.86 -10.39
C THR A 10 -11.59 -5.70 -9.77
N THR A 11 -10.35 -5.40 -10.15
CA THR A 11 -9.14 -5.90 -9.48
C THR A 11 -8.43 -4.74 -8.78
N VAL A 12 -8.07 -4.95 -7.52
CA VAL A 12 -7.22 -4.01 -6.76
C VAL A 12 -5.81 -4.58 -6.66
N VAL A 13 -4.80 -3.75 -6.98
CA VAL A 13 -3.39 -4.10 -6.89
C VAL A 13 -2.71 -3.22 -5.84
N ALA A 14 -1.95 -3.81 -4.92
CA ALA A 14 -1.14 -3.09 -3.93
C ALA A 14 0.35 -3.22 -4.26
N LEU A 15 0.96 -2.16 -4.79
CA LEU A 15 2.38 -2.09 -5.10
C LEU A 15 3.23 -1.95 -3.83
N GLY A 16 4.17 -2.87 -3.63
CA GLY A 16 5.15 -2.83 -2.53
C GLY A 16 6.29 -1.83 -2.78
N GLY A 17 7.10 -1.57 -1.75
CA GLY A 17 8.25 -0.65 -1.83
C GLY A 17 9.31 -1.06 -2.86
N ASN A 18 9.40 -2.34 -3.23
CA ASN A 18 10.31 -2.82 -4.26
C ASN A 18 9.96 -2.30 -5.67
N ALA A 19 8.73 -1.83 -5.87
CA ALA A 19 8.32 -1.19 -7.11
C ALA A 19 8.63 0.32 -7.14
N LEU A 20 9.09 0.91 -6.03
CA LEU A 20 9.14 2.37 -5.85
C LEU A 20 10.55 2.94 -5.67
N GLY A 21 11.59 2.10 -5.66
CA GLY A 21 12.98 2.54 -5.66
C GLY A 21 13.40 3.40 -4.46
N GLN A 22 14.61 3.93 -4.52
CA GLN A 22 15.18 4.82 -3.50
C GLN A 22 15.43 6.24 -4.01
N THR A 23 15.30 6.52 -5.31
CA THR A 23 15.45 7.85 -5.89
C THR A 23 14.36 8.09 -6.93
N PRO A 24 14.08 9.33 -7.36
CA PRO A 24 13.14 9.59 -8.45
C PRO A 24 13.45 8.81 -9.74
N ASP A 25 14.73 8.75 -10.12
CA ASP A 25 15.15 8.05 -11.34
C ASP A 25 14.98 6.53 -11.22
N ASP A 26 15.36 5.97 -10.06
CA ASP A 26 15.19 4.55 -9.75
C ASP A 26 13.71 4.16 -9.69
N GLN A 27 12.89 4.99 -9.04
CA GLN A 27 11.43 4.84 -9.00
C GLN A 27 10.84 4.81 -10.41
N LEU A 28 11.22 5.78 -11.26
CA LEU A 28 10.71 5.82 -12.63
C LEU A 28 11.18 4.61 -13.45
N HIS A 29 12.42 4.17 -13.28
CA HIS A 29 12.94 2.97 -13.92
C HIS A 29 12.14 1.71 -13.55
N LEU A 30 11.91 1.49 -12.26
CA LEU A 30 11.14 0.36 -11.75
C LEU A 30 9.68 0.41 -12.18
N LEU A 31 9.06 1.59 -12.15
CA LEU A 31 7.67 1.76 -12.57
C LEU A 31 7.49 1.57 -14.08
N ARG A 32 8.49 1.93 -14.91
CA ARG A 32 8.48 1.60 -16.35
C ARG A 32 8.56 0.10 -16.61
N GLN A 33 9.21 -0.67 -15.74
CA GLN A 33 9.22 -2.14 -15.82
C GLN A 33 7.89 -2.74 -15.33
N ALA A 34 7.25 -2.12 -14.34
CA ALA A 34 5.96 -2.55 -13.78
C ALA A 34 4.77 -2.24 -14.70
N ALA A 35 4.78 -1.07 -15.34
CA ALA A 35 3.65 -0.51 -16.09
C ALA A 35 3.09 -1.44 -17.18
N PRO A 36 3.90 -2.19 -17.97
CA PRO A 36 3.37 -3.13 -18.93
C PRO A 36 2.47 -4.19 -18.29
N VAL A 37 2.86 -4.74 -17.13
CA VAL A 37 2.02 -5.72 -16.39
C VAL A 37 0.71 -5.06 -15.94
N LEU A 38 0.78 -3.84 -15.40
CA LEU A 38 -0.42 -3.10 -14.98
C LEU A 38 -1.39 -2.82 -16.15
N VAL A 39 -0.87 -2.50 -17.34
CA VAL A 39 -1.69 -2.34 -18.54
C VAL A 39 -2.35 -3.67 -18.94
N SER A 40 -1.61 -4.79 -18.89
CA SER A 40 -2.18 -6.13 -19.16
C SER A 40 -3.35 -6.45 -18.22
N LEU A 41 -3.21 -6.12 -16.93
CA LEU A 41 -4.28 -6.30 -15.94
C LEU A 41 -5.51 -5.45 -16.25
N ALA A 42 -5.32 -4.22 -16.72
CA ALA A 42 -6.40 -3.31 -17.09
C ALA A 42 -7.15 -3.72 -18.37
N ASP A 43 -6.53 -4.53 -19.23
CA ASP A 43 -7.20 -5.14 -20.39
C ASP A 43 -8.20 -6.22 -19.97
N ALA A 44 -8.00 -6.86 -18.81
CA ALA A 44 -8.89 -7.89 -18.28
C ALA A 44 -10.12 -7.34 -17.53
N GLY A 45 -10.08 -6.09 -17.07
CA GLY A 45 -11.16 -5.46 -16.30
C GLY A 45 -10.74 -4.14 -15.62
N PRO A 46 -11.66 -3.50 -14.86
CA PRO A 46 -11.35 -2.30 -14.10
C PRO A 46 -10.20 -2.55 -13.12
N LEU A 47 -9.22 -1.65 -13.13
CA LEU A 47 -8.01 -1.76 -12.32
C LEU A 47 -7.87 -0.56 -11.40
N VAL A 48 -7.72 -0.83 -10.10
CA VAL A 48 -7.37 0.18 -9.10
C VAL A 48 -6.04 -0.19 -8.45
N ILE A 49 -5.15 0.78 -8.29
CA ILE A 49 -3.78 0.61 -7.83
C ILE A 49 -3.57 1.40 -6.55
N ALA A 50 -3.25 0.70 -5.47
CA ALA A 50 -2.64 1.26 -4.27
C ALA A 50 -1.13 1.08 -4.31
N HIS A 51 -0.39 1.89 -3.55
CA HIS A 51 1.06 1.78 -3.44
C HIS A 51 1.53 2.13 -2.03
N GLY A 52 2.70 1.62 -1.63
CA GLY A 52 3.40 2.10 -0.43
C GLY A 52 4.05 3.47 -0.66
N ASN A 53 4.61 4.09 0.37
CA ASN A 53 5.35 5.35 0.22
C ASN A 53 6.57 5.46 1.14
N GLY A 54 6.97 4.39 1.83
CA GLY A 54 7.94 4.42 2.91
C GLY A 54 9.25 5.17 2.59
N PRO A 55 9.97 4.81 1.51
CA PRO A 55 11.17 5.54 1.09
C PRO A 55 10.90 7.01 0.75
N GLN A 56 9.81 7.29 0.03
CA GLN A 56 9.48 8.62 -0.50
C GLN A 56 9.05 9.58 0.61
N VAL A 57 8.13 9.15 1.47
CA VAL A 57 7.70 9.95 2.62
C VAL A 57 8.88 10.19 3.57
N GLY A 58 9.76 9.19 3.76
CA GLY A 58 10.97 9.35 4.55
C GLY A 58 11.94 10.40 3.99
N GLN A 59 12.08 10.49 2.67
CA GLN A 59 12.88 11.54 2.02
C GLN A 59 12.25 12.93 2.17
N ILE A 60 10.93 13.03 2.00
CA ILE A 60 10.18 14.28 2.20
C ILE A 60 10.35 14.76 3.64
N THR A 61 10.11 13.88 4.63
CA THR A 61 10.32 14.20 6.05
C THR A 61 11.72 14.68 6.34
N ARG A 62 12.74 14.01 5.77
CA ARG A 62 14.15 14.41 5.92
C ARG A 62 14.42 15.79 5.32
N ALA A 63 13.87 16.08 4.14
CA ALA A 63 14.07 17.36 3.47
C ALA A 63 13.51 18.53 4.29
N PHE A 64 12.27 18.40 4.79
CA PHE A 64 11.68 19.42 5.66
C PHE A 64 12.42 19.56 6.99
N SER A 65 12.76 18.44 7.64
CA SER A 65 13.57 18.45 8.87
C SER A 65 14.89 19.21 8.71
N LEU A 66 15.58 19.02 7.57
CA LEU A 66 16.82 19.75 7.28
C LEU A 66 16.56 21.21 6.94
N GLY A 67 15.47 21.51 6.23
CA GLY A 67 15.06 22.87 5.89
C GLY A 67 14.78 23.71 7.12
N VAL A 68 13.96 23.21 8.05
CA VAL A 68 13.64 23.88 9.33
C VAL A 68 14.91 24.13 10.15
N ALA A 69 15.85 23.18 10.17
CA ALA A 69 17.11 23.34 10.89
C ALA A 69 18.07 24.37 10.25
N ALA A 70 17.98 24.57 8.93
CA ALA A 70 18.86 25.47 8.18
C ALA A 70 18.30 26.89 8.04
N ASP A 71 16.98 27.05 7.96
CA ASP A 71 16.30 28.32 7.77
C ASP A 71 14.99 28.35 8.60
N PRO A 72 14.92 29.20 9.65
CA PRO A 72 13.71 29.38 10.45
C PRO A 72 12.48 29.87 9.66
N GLY A 73 12.66 30.34 8.42
CA GLY A 73 11.58 30.70 7.52
C GLY A 73 10.89 29.51 6.84
N VAL A 74 11.48 28.31 6.91
CA VAL A 74 10.85 27.08 6.42
C VAL A 74 9.86 26.57 7.47
N PRO A 75 8.57 26.38 7.13
CA PRO A 75 7.59 25.88 8.09
C PRO A 75 7.84 24.41 8.41
N ASP A 76 7.50 24.02 9.63
CA ASP A 76 7.31 22.61 9.95
C ASP A 76 6.07 22.08 9.22
N VAL A 77 6.12 20.81 8.81
CA VAL A 77 5.08 20.18 8.00
C VAL A 77 4.69 18.88 8.67
N ASP A 78 3.41 18.72 8.95
CA ASP A 78 2.91 17.53 9.64
C ASP A 78 2.96 16.30 8.71
N LEU A 79 2.96 15.11 9.33
CA LEU A 79 3.11 13.87 8.58
C LEU A 79 2.00 13.63 7.53
N PRO A 80 0.73 13.97 7.76
CA PRO A 80 -0.33 13.84 6.76
C PRO A 80 -0.07 14.63 5.49
N GLU A 81 0.45 15.85 5.59
CA GLU A 81 0.85 16.68 4.45
C GLU A 81 1.99 16.01 3.67
N MET A 82 2.98 15.43 4.36
CA MET A 82 4.05 14.67 3.70
C MET A 82 3.53 13.41 3.01
N VAL A 83 2.53 12.74 3.59
CA VAL A 83 1.83 11.62 2.94
C VAL A 83 1.13 12.12 1.68
N ALA A 84 0.41 13.24 1.73
CA ALA A 84 -0.24 13.85 0.57
C ALA A 84 0.77 14.19 -0.55
N MET A 85 1.90 14.80 -0.20
CA MET A 85 2.99 15.07 -1.14
C MET A 85 3.51 13.79 -1.79
N SER A 86 3.70 12.72 -0.99
CA SER A 86 4.18 11.44 -1.50
C SER A 86 3.18 10.76 -2.44
N GLN A 87 1.86 10.95 -2.24
CA GLN A 87 0.83 10.48 -3.17
C GLN A 87 0.93 11.18 -4.52
N GLY A 88 1.08 12.51 -4.52
CA GLY A 88 1.25 13.27 -5.77
C GLY A 88 2.52 12.88 -6.52
N TYR A 89 3.63 12.75 -5.80
CA TYR A 89 4.93 12.37 -6.36
C TYR A 89 4.92 10.96 -6.99
N ILE A 90 4.49 9.95 -6.24
CA ILE A 90 4.45 8.57 -6.74
C ILE A 90 3.35 8.42 -7.80
N GLY A 91 2.20 9.07 -7.58
CA GLY A 91 1.08 9.10 -8.51
C GLY A 91 1.48 9.64 -9.89
N GLU A 92 2.23 10.75 -9.96
CA GLU A 92 2.74 11.27 -11.24
C GLU A 92 3.61 10.23 -11.95
N HIS A 93 4.55 9.61 -11.24
CA HIS A 93 5.45 8.62 -11.83
C HIS A 93 4.70 7.40 -12.35
N LEU A 94 3.69 6.93 -11.62
CA LEU A 94 2.81 5.84 -12.05
C LEU A 94 1.97 6.23 -13.27
N VAL A 95 1.28 7.39 -13.23
CA VAL A 95 0.49 7.90 -14.35
C VAL A 95 1.34 7.95 -15.62
N ARG A 96 2.49 8.62 -15.54
CA ARG A 96 3.43 8.73 -16.68
C ARG A 96 3.88 7.37 -17.19
N SER A 97 4.28 6.46 -16.32
CA SER A 97 4.81 5.15 -16.72
C SER A 97 3.73 4.28 -17.39
N ILE A 98 2.51 4.33 -16.88
CA ILE A 98 1.36 3.59 -17.44
C ILE A 98 0.91 4.22 -18.76
N ASP A 99 0.88 5.55 -18.89
CA ASP A 99 0.59 6.23 -20.15
C ASP A 99 1.62 5.88 -21.24
N GLU A 100 2.92 5.91 -20.90
CA GLU A 100 4.01 5.49 -21.79
C GLU A 100 3.83 4.04 -22.25
N ALA A 101 3.59 3.11 -21.32
CA ALA A 101 3.39 1.69 -21.63
C ALA A 101 2.10 1.48 -22.47
N GLY A 102 1.02 2.17 -22.11
CA GLY A 102 -0.26 2.11 -22.81
C GLY A 102 -0.16 2.59 -24.25
N ALA A 103 0.54 3.70 -24.49
CA ALA A 103 0.77 4.24 -25.83
C ALA A 103 1.50 3.24 -26.75
N THR A 104 2.50 2.52 -26.23
CA THR A 104 3.23 1.50 -27.02
C THR A 104 2.39 0.27 -27.35
N ARG A 105 1.34 0.00 -26.58
CA ARG A 105 0.47 -1.19 -26.69
C ARG A 105 -0.88 -0.90 -27.33
N GLY A 106 -1.19 0.36 -27.63
CA GLY A 106 -2.51 0.76 -28.12
C GLY A 106 -3.61 0.68 -27.06
N TYR A 107 -3.25 0.73 -25.78
CA TYR A 107 -4.22 0.82 -24.68
C TYR A 107 -4.99 2.14 -24.81
N SER A 108 -6.33 2.05 -24.82
CA SER A 108 -7.21 3.21 -25.03
C SER A 108 -7.82 3.78 -23.76
N GLY A 109 -7.59 3.12 -22.62
CA GLY A 109 -7.99 3.62 -21.31
C GLY A 109 -7.11 4.79 -20.88
N LYS A 110 -7.56 5.49 -19.83
CA LYS A 110 -6.86 6.64 -19.25
C LYS A 110 -6.37 6.29 -17.86
N VAL A 111 -5.39 7.03 -17.35
CA VAL A 111 -4.89 6.84 -15.99
C VAL A 111 -5.25 8.07 -15.16
N ALA A 112 -5.67 7.88 -13.91
CA ALA A 112 -5.97 8.95 -12.99
C ALA A 112 -5.35 8.67 -11.61
N GLY A 113 -4.55 9.61 -11.11
CA GLY A 113 -4.09 9.61 -9.72
C GLY A 113 -4.97 10.49 -8.84
N LEU A 114 -5.47 9.95 -7.73
CA LEU A 114 -6.30 10.66 -6.77
C LEU A 114 -5.61 10.79 -5.43
N LEU A 115 -5.57 12.03 -4.92
CA LEU A 115 -5.33 12.24 -3.50
C LEU A 115 -6.44 11.57 -2.72
N THR A 116 -6.05 10.70 -1.79
CA THR A 116 -6.97 9.82 -1.07
C THR A 116 -6.77 9.98 0.42
N ARG A 117 -7.87 10.28 1.11
CA ARG A 117 -7.99 10.31 2.57
C ARG A 117 -8.63 9.02 3.05
N VAL A 118 -8.20 8.56 4.22
CA VAL A 118 -8.71 7.33 4.84
C VAL A 118 -9.09 7.63 6.27
N GLU A 119 -10.36 7.38 6.58
CA GLU A 119 -10.93 7.56 7.90
C GLU A 119 -10.38 6.51 8.86
N VAL A 120 -9.99 6.93 10.05
CA VAL A 120 -9.49 6.06 11.13
C VAL A 120 -10.23 6.35 12.44
N ASP A 121 -10.18 5.40 13.37
CA ASP A 121 -10.82 5.56 14.68
C ASP A 121 -10.00 6.49 15.58
N PRO A 122 -10.56 7.59 16.12
CA PRO A 122 -9.86 8.46 17.06
C PRO A 122 -9.34 7.74 18.32
N ASN A 123 -9.96 6.62 18.69
CA ASN A 123 -9.60 5.84 19.86
C ASN A 123 -8.82 4.56 19.51
N ASP A 124 -8.26 4.47 18.29
CA ASP A 124 -7.46 3.32 17.89
C ASP A 124 -6.28 3.13 18.86
N PRO A 125 -6.09 1.94 19.45
CA PRO A 125 -4.97 1.67 20.36
C PRO A 125 -3.58 1.97 19.77
N ALA A 126 -3.44 1.97 18.44
CA ALA A 126 -2.18 2.29 17.76
C ALA A 126 -1.69 3.73 18.03
N PHE A 127 -2.57 4.65 18.44
CA PHE A 127 -2.16 5.99 18.89
C PHE A 127 -1.44 5.96 20.23
N ALA A 128 -1.77 5.01 21.11
CA ALA A 128 -1.12 4.84 22.41
C ALA A 128 0.18 4.01 22.31
N ASP A 129 0.28 3.10 21.34
CA ASP A 129 1.50 2.32 21.06
C ASP A 129 1.92 2.40 19.59
N PRO A 130 2.75 3.40 19.22
CA PRO A 130 3.30 3.52 17.88
C PRO A 130 4.20 2.33 17.50
N THR A 131 3.81 1.57 16.49
CA THR A 131 4.54 0.37 16.02
C THR A 131 5.15 0.51 14.63
N LYS A 132 4.71 1.48 13.82
CA LYS A 132 5.13 1.60 12.42
C LYS A 132 6.39 2.44 12.30
N PRO A 133 7.52 1.87 11.85
CA PRO A 133 8.73 2.64 11.70
C PRO A 133 8.69 3.45 10.39
N ILE A 134 9.09 4.72 10.45
CA ILE A 134 9.18 5.64 9.31
C ILE A 134 10.56 6.31 9.25
N GLY A 135 10.87 6.93 8.11
CA GLY A 135 12.15 7.60 7.89
C GLY A 135 13.36 6.66 7.85
N GLN A 136 14.53 7.27 7.75
CA GLN A 136 15.84 6.59 7.69
C GLN A 136 16.32 6.10 9.06
N PHE A 137 17.29 5.19 9.06
CA PHE A 137 18.00 4.78 10.28
C PHE A 137 18.84 5.94 10.83
N LEU A 138 18.78 6.11 12.13
CA LEU A 138 19.53 7.07 12.93
C LEU A 138 20.50 6.32 13.84
N THR A 139 21.59 6.99 14.24
CA THR A 139 22.37 6.52 15.37
C THR A 139 21.59 6.73 16.67
N ARG A 140 22.03 6.07 17.75
CA ARG A 140 21.44 6.25 19.08
C ARG A 140 21.49 7.71 19.51
N GLU A 141 22.63 8.37 19.32
CA GLU A 141 22.83 9.77 19.72
C GLU A 141 21.90 10.72 18.95
N MET A 142 21.72 10.48 17.64
CA MET A 142 20.79 11.26 16.83
C MET A 142 19.33 11.05 17.25
N ALA A 143 18.94 9.81 17.57
CA ALA A 143 17.59 9.53 18.04
C ALA A 143 17.32 10.16 19.42
N GLU A 144 18.27 10.08 20.35
CA GLU A 144 18.17 10.72 21.67
C GLU A 144 18.09 12.25 21.56
N GLN A 145 18.81 12.85 20.61
CA GLN A 145 18.70 14.28 20.33
C GLN A 145 17.31 14.64 19.80
N ARG A 146 16.79 13.87 18.84
CA ARG A 146 15.45 14.07 18.28
C ARG A 146 14.33 13.92 19.32
N MET A 147 14.46 12.99 20.26
CA MET A 147 13.50 12.83 21.36
C MET A 147 13.45 14.05 22.30
N LYS A 148 14.54 14.83 22.38
CA LYS A 148 14.57 16.08 23.15
C LYS A 148 13.96 17.26 22.38
N GLU A 149 14.16 17.28 21.06
CA GLU A 149 13.68 18.32 20.15
C GLU A 149 12.20 18.17 19.82
N GLU A 150 11.70 16.93 19.78
CA GLU A 150 10.32 16.56 19.41
C GLU A 150 9.62 15.83 20.57
N PRO A 151 9.22 16.52 21.66
CA PRO A 151 8.55 15.89 22.79
C PRO A 151 7.30 15.11 22.36
N GLY A 152 7.26 13.82 22.67
CA GLY A 152 6.16 12.92 22.29
C GLY A 152 6.45 12.03 21.08
N SER A 153 7.50 12.31 20.30
CA SER A 153 7.95 11.41 19.24
C SER A 153 8.60 10.15 19.82
N VAL A 154 8.23 9.00 19.27
CA VAL A 154 8.77 7.70 19.69
C VAL A 154 9.89 7.29 18.75
N TYR A 155 11.07 6.99 19.28
CA TYR A 155 12.17 6.39 18.53
C TYR A 155 12.56 5.05 19.17
N ARG A 156 12.70 4.00 18.36
CA ARG A 156 13.08 2.65 18.82
C ARG A 156 14.16 2.06 17.91
N GLU A 157 14.91 1.11 18.44
CA GLU A 157 15.88 0.33 17.67
C GLU A 157 15.14 -0.65 16.75
N ASP A 158 15.49 -0.66 15.46
CA ASP A 158 14.87 -1.49 14.43
C ASP A 158 15.88 -2.58 13.99
N ALA A 159 15.72 -3.77 14.56
CA ALA A 159 16.44 -5.01 14.20
C ALA A 159 17.97 -4.88 14.12
N GLY A 160 18.59 -4.10 15.00
CA GLY A 160 20.05 -3.89 15.04
C GLY A 160 20.60 -3.07 13.87
N ARG A 161 19.74 -2.48 13.04
CA ARG A 161 20.12 -1.64 11.89
C ARG A 161 20.23 -0.15 12.23
N GLY A 162 19.87 0.23 13.45
CA GLY A 162 19.85 1.61 13.95
C GLY A 162 18.49 1.96 14.57
N PHE A 163 18.29 3.24 14.86
CA PHE A 163 17.05 3.77 15.43
C PHE A 163 16.15 4.38 14.35
N ARG A 164 14.84 4.28 14.49
CA ARG A 164 13.87 4.93 13.58
C ARG A 164 12.75 5.59 14.37
N LYS A 165 12.07 6.57 13.75
CA LYS A 165 10.86 7.16 14.30
C LYS A 165 9.71 6.18 14.14
N TYR A 166 8.92 5.99 15.18
CA TYR A 166 7.74 5.13 15.21
C TYR A 166 6.50 6.01 15.29
N VAL A 167 5.53 5.73 14.42
CA VAL A 167 4.25 6.44 14.35
C VAL A 167 3.09 5.47 14.50
N ALA A 168 1.94 6.02 14.85
CA ALA A 168 0.70 5.27 14.92
C ALA A 168 0.37 4.66 13.55
N SER A 169 -0.12 3.41 13.55
CA SER A 169 -0.63 2.73 12.36
C SER A 169 -2.02 2.17 12.64
N PRO A 170 -3.02 3.05 12.76
CA PRO A 170 -4.40 2.67 13.04
C PRO A 170 -5.00 1.86 11.89
N LEU A 171 -6.08 1.14 12.19
CA LEU A 171 -6.83 0.40 11.18
C LEU A 171 -7.62 1.35 10.28
N PRO A 172 -7.60 1.16 8.94
CA PRO A 172 -8.44 1.94 8.05
C PRO A 172 -9.91 1.57 8.26
N ARG A 173 -10.79 2.58 8.31
CA ARG A 173 -12.24 2.41 8.50
C ARG A 173 -13.06 2.70 7.25
N ARG A 174 -12.66 3.72 6.48
CA ARG A 174 -13.35 4.12 5.25
C ARG A 174 -12.41 4.81 4.26
N ILE A 175 -12.51 4.49 2.97
CA ILE A 175 -11.88 5.31 1.93
C ILE A 175 -12.80 6.51 1.62
N VAL A 176 -12.32 7.73 1.84
CA VAL A 176 -13.18 8.93 1.74
C VAL A 176 -13.59 9.22 0.30
N GLU A 177 -12.70 8.96 -0.66
CA GLU A 177 -12.93 9.21 -2.09
C GLU A 177 -13.42 7.97 -2.86
N ILE A 178 -14.00 6.97 -2.18
CA ILE A 178 -14.38 5.69 -2.79
C ILE A 178 -15.35 5.84 -3.97
N GLU A 179 -16.32 6.75 -3.88
CA GLU A 179 -17.31 6.95 -4.94
C GLU A 179 -16.66 7.53 -6.21
N ALA A 180 -15.64 8.39 -6.06
CA ALA A 180 -14.88 8.92 -7.18
C ALA A 180 -14.00 7.85 -7.83
N ILE A 181 -13.35 7.01 -7.00
CA ILE A 181 -12.55 5.87 -7.47
C ILE A 181 -13.43 4.92 -8.29
N GLN A 182 -14.60 4.56 -7.76
CA GLN A 182 -15.55 3.68 -8.44
C GLN A 182 -16.04 4.28 -9.76
N ALA A 183 -16.40 5.57 -9.78
CA ALA A 183 -16.87 6.25 -10.98
C ALA A 183 -15.81 6.26 -12.11
N LEU A 184 -14.55 6.52 -11.76
CA LEU A 184 -13.45 6.53 -12.72
C LEU A 184 -13.12 5.12 -13.23
N ALA A 185 -13.07 4.12 -12.33
CA ALA A 185 -12.85 2.73 -12.71
C ALA A 185 -13.93 2.24 -13.68
N ASN A 186 -15.21 2.55 -13.40
CA ASN A 186 -16.34 2.23 -14.28
C ASN A 186 -16.27 2.95 -15.64
N ALA A 187 -15.64 4.13 -15.68
CA ALA A 187 -15.41 4.88 -16.92
C ALA A 187 -14.21 4.35 -17.73
N GLY A 188 -13.56 3.27 -17.29
CA GLY A 188 -12.42 2.64 -17.95
C GLY A 188 -11.08 3.32 -17.66
N PHE A 189 -10.98 4.02 -16.54
CA PHE A 189 -9.69 4.51 -16.06
C PHE A 189 -8.96 3.44 -15.25
N ILE A 190 -7.65 3.37 -15.40
CA ILE A 190 -6.77 2.82 -14.37
C ILE A 190 -6.67 3.87 -13.27
N VAL A 191 -7.12 3.53 -12.07
CA VAL A 191 -7.20 4.48 -10.96
C VAL A 191 -6.09 4.23 -9.96
N ILE A 192 -5.24 5.22 -9.69
CA ILE A 192 -4.24 5.17 -8.63
C ILE A 192 -4.81 5.92 -7.42
N ALA A 193 -4.92 5.23 -6.29
CA ALA A 193 -5.55 5.75 -5.08
C ALA A 193 -4.90 5.16 -3.81
N SER A 194 -5.23 5.73 -2.65
CA SER A 194 -4.75 5.26 -1.34
C SER A 194 -3.22 5.12 -1.25
N GLY A 195 -2.48 6.02 -1.92
CA GLY A 195 -1.03 6.02 -1.89
C GLY A 195 -0.48 6.18 -0.47
N GLY A 196 0.48 5.34 -0.09
CA GLY A 196 1.00 5.27 1.27
C GLY A 196 0.02 4.74 2.32
N GLY A 197 -1.08 4.12 1.90
CA GLY A 197 -2.19 3.75 2.79
C GLY A 197 -3.26 4.84 2.93
N GLY A 198 -3.08 6.00 2.31
CA GLY A 198 -4.01 7.13 2.39
C GLY A 198 -3.61 8.16 3.45
N ILE A 199 -4.12 9.38 3.31
CA ILE A 199 -3.93 10.45 4.30
C ILE A 199 -4.88 10.14 5.48
N PRO A 200 -4.37 9.82 6.67
CA PRO A 200 -5.20 9.48 7.82
C PRO A 200 -6.00 10.70 8.30
N VAL A 201 -7.31 10.52 8.43
CA VAL A 201 -8.23 11.55 8.90
C VAL A 201 -9.21 11.00 9.93
N ILE A 202 -9.63 11.84 10.87
CA ILE A 202 -10.71 11.57 11.81
C ILE A 202 -11.89 12.46 11.42
N ARG A 203 -13.08 11.86 11.36
CA ARG A 203 -14.33 12.59 11.16
C ARG A 203 -14.77 13.24 12.47
N THR A 204 -15.03 14.54 12.42
CA THR A 204 -15.72 15.28 13.48
C THR A 204 -17.10 15.71 12.98
N ASP A 205 -17.88 16.38 13.83
CA ASP A 205 -19.21 16.88 13.46
C ASP A 205 -19.20 17.86 12.27
N TYR A 206 -18.07 18.57 12.05
CA TYR A 206 -18.01 19.68 11.09
C TYR A 206 -16.86 19.59 10.08
N GLU A 207 -15.86 18.73 10.32
CA GLU A 207 -14.68 18.60 9.45
C GLU A 207 -14.05 17.20 9.49
N MET A 208 -13.23 16.91 8.48
CA MET A 208 -12.30 15.78 8.48
C MET A 208 -10.92 16.32 8.85
N LYS A 209 -10.43 16.00 10.05
CA LYS A 209 -9.14 16.49 10.56
C LYS A 209 -8.06 15.45 10.29
N ALA A 210 -6.95 15.87 9.69
CA ALA A 210 -5.78 15.01 9.49
C ALA A 210 -5.10 14.70 10.83
N VAL A 211 -4.48 13.51 10.94
CA VAL A 211 -3.79 13.07 12.17
C VAL A 211 -2.46 12.41 11.88
N ASP A 212 -1.48 12.61 12.77
CA ASP A 212 -0.14 12.04 12.61
C ASP A 212 -0.12 10.51 12.75
N ALA A 213 -0.31 9.83 11.62
CA ALA A 213 -0.28 8.38 11.52
C ALA A 213 0.17 7.94 10.12
N VAL A 214 0.52 6.66 9.98
CA VAL A 214 0.72 6.01 8.69
C VAL A 214 -0.10 4.73 8.67
N ILE A 215 -1.06 4.68 7.77
CA ILE A 215 -1.93 3.50 7.62
C ILE A 215 -1.18 2.45 6.81
N ASP A 216 -1.34 1.17 7.17
CA ASP A 216 -0.76 0.10 6.38
C ASP A 216 -1.41 0.01 4.99
N LYS A 217 -0.59 0.15 3.95
CA LYS A 217 -1.05 0.21 2.56
C LYS A 217 -1.73 -1.08 2.09
N ASP A 218 -1.34 -2.25 2.62
CA ASP A 218 -1.97 -3.52 2.24
C ASP A 218 -3.36 -3.62 2.90
N ARG A 219 -3.52 -3.14 4.15
CA ARG A 219 -4.82 -3.02 4.81
C ARG A 219 -5.74 -2.00 4.13
N SER A 220 -5.24 -0.84 3.73
CA SER A 220 -6.04 0.14 2.97
C SER A 220 -6.44 -0.40 1.59
N ALA A 221 -5.56 -1.15 0.93
CA ALA A 221 -5.90 -1.81 -0.33
C ALA A 221 -6.98 -2.87 -0.15
N ALA A 222 -6.95 -3.66 0.93
CA ALA A 222 -8.00 -4.60 1.29
C ALA A 222 -9.34 -3.92 1.57
N LEU A 223 -9.35 -2.82 2.34
CA LEU A 223 -10.56 -2.02 2.57
C LEU A 223 -11.11 -1.47 1.25
N MET A 224 -10.26 -0.86 0.42
CA MET A 224 -10.65 -0.32 -0.88
C MET A 224 -11.21 -1.41 -1.80
N ALA A 225 -10.59 -2.61 -1.83
CA ALA A 225 -11.10 -3.74 -2.59
C ALA A 225 -12.47 -4.21 -2.10
N ASP A 226 -12.69 -4.22 -0.78
CA ASP A 226 -13.97 -4.56 -0.19
C ASP A 226 -15.07 -3.55 -0.56
N GLU A 227 -14.80 -2.24 -0.38
CA GLU A 227 -15.75 -1.17 -0.67
C GLU A 227 -16.09 -1.04 -2.17
N LEU A 228 -15.15 -1.38 -3.06
CA LEU A 228 -15.37 -1.44 -4.52
C LEU A 228 -16.08 -2.72 -4.98
N GLY A 229 -16.34 -3.67 -4.09
CA GLY A 229 -16.87 -4.98 -4.46
C GLY A 229 -15.95 -5.76 -5.40
N ALA A 230 -14.62 -5.59 -5.26
CA ALA A 230 -13.64 -6.24 -6.13
C ALA A 230 -13.72 -7.78 -6.00
N SER A 231 -13.45 -8.49 -7.10
CA SER A 231 -13.28 -9.95 -7.05
C SER A 231 -11.87 -10.36 -6.64
N ALA A 232 -10.89 -9.48 -6.86
CA ALA A 232 -9.50 -9.80 -6.66
C ALA A 232 -8.74 -8.68 -5.94
N LEU A 233 -7.92 -9.07 -4.98
CA LEU A 233 -6.89 -8.24 -4.37
C LEU A 233 -5.52 -8.89 -4.62
N VAL A 234 -4.62 -8.16 -5.27
CA VAL A 234 -3.27 -8.63 -5.59
C VAL A 234 -2.24 -7.78 -4.86
N ILE A 235 -1.48 -8.38 -3.95
CA ILE A 235 -0.38 -7.72 -3.25
C ILE A 235 0.93 -8.10 -3.93
N LEU A 236 1.61 -7.10 -4.52
CA LEU A 236 2.89 -7.30 -5.18
C LEU A 236 4.04 -7.04 -4.20
N THR A 237 4.96 -8.00 -4.11
CA THR A 237 6.08 -8.01 -3.16
C THR A 237 7.41 -8.45 -3.82
N ALA A 238 8.50 -8.51 -3.06
CA ALA A 238 9.83 -8.93 -3.55
C ALA A 238 9.98 -10.44 -3.71
N VAL A 239 9.12 -11.22 -3.06
CA VAL A 239 9.21 -12.67 -2.99
C VAL A 239 8.15 -13.30 -3.88
N PRO A 240 8.41 -14.49 -4.44
CA PRO A 240 7.48 -15.13 -5.37
C PRO A 240 6.15 -15.51 -4.72
N ALA A 241 6.13 -15.87 -3.43
CA ALA A 241 4.96 -16.35 -2.72
C ALA A 241 5.12 -16.16 -1.18
N VAL A 242 4.10 -16.51 -0.40
CA VAL A 242 4.20 -16.76 1.05
C VAL A 242 4.97 -18.07 1.27
N ALA A 243 5.77 -18.15 2.33
CA ALA A 243 6.46 -19.38 2.70
C ALA A 243 6.36 -19.67 4.20
N THR A 244 6.32 -20.96 4.53
CA THR A 244 6.68 -21.47 5.86
C THR A 244 8.18 -21.80 5.88
N GLY A 245 8.76 -21.96 7.07
CA GLY A 245 10.17 -22.22 7.29
C GLY A 245 11.08 -21.12 6.77
N TRP A 246 10.63 -19.86 6.74
CA TRP A 246 11.34 -18.76 6.07
C TRP A 246 12.81 -18.65 6.50
N GLY A 247 13.71 -18.62 5.52
CA GLY A 247 15.15 -18.51 5.75
C GLY A 247 15.81 -19.77 6.34
N THR A 248 15.08 -20.89 6.42
CA THR A 248 15.60 -22.17 6.91
C THR A 248 15.70 -23.20 5.77
N PRO A 249 16.45 -24.31 5.96
CA PRO A 249 16.44 -25.42 5.01
C PRO A 249 15.07 -26.06 4.77
N MET A 250 14.11 -25.84 5.68
CA MET A 250 12.74 -26.35 5.58
C MET A 250 11.79 -25.37 4.88
N GLN A 251 12.31 -24.30 4.28
CA GLN A 251 11.48 -23.29 3.61
C GLN A 251 10.61 -23.91 2.51
N HIS A 252 9.31 -23.64 2.56
CA HIS A 252 8.34 -24.14 1.61
C HIS A 252 7.40 -23.05 1.12
N TRP A 253 7.34 -22.86 -0.20
CA TRP A 253 6.46 -21.87 -0.83
C TRP A 253 5.03 -22.39 -0.92
N LEU A 254 4.09 -21.57 -0.49
CA LEU A 254 2.67 -21.85 -0.51
C LEU A 254 2.06 -21.34 -1.81
N HIS A 255 1.35 -22.21 -2.54
CA HIS A 255 0.77 -21.84 -3.83
C HIS A 255 -0.74 -21.57 -3.73
N HIS A 256 -1.48 -22.46 -3.09
CA HIS A 256 -2.89 -22.30 -2.84
C HIS A 256 -3.16 -22.68 -1.39
N ILE A 257 -3.81 -21.79 -0.65
CA ILE A 257 -4.23 -22.06 0.73
C ILE A 257 -5.66 -21.57 0.94
N SER A 258 -6.40 -22.27 1.78
CA SER A 258 -7.73 -21.89 2.24
C SER A 258 -7.68 -20.70 3.19
N LEU A 259 -8.85 -20.09 3.45
CA LEU A 259 -9.00 -19.08 4.50
C LEU A 259 -8.55 -19.58 5.88
N ASP A 260 -8.84 -20.83 6.22
CA ASP A 260 -8.49 -21.40 7.53
C ASP A 260 -6.98 -21.65 7.66
N GLU A 261 -6.32 -22.11 6.59
CA GLU A 261 -4.86 -22.17 6.55
C GLU A 261 -4.23 -20.78 6.64
N GLY A 262 -4.81 -19.78 5.98
CA GLY A 262 -4.38 -18.38 6.09
C GLY A 262 -4.47 -17.85 7.53
N ARG A 263 -5.57 -18.15 8.24
CA ARG A 263 -5.74 -17.80 9.67
C ARG A 263 -4.72 -18.53 10.54
N ALA A 264 -4.54 -19.83 10.33
CA ALA A 264 -3.56 -20.62 11.07
C ALA A 264 -2.12 -20.09 10.90
N LEU A 265 -1.76 -19.62 9.70
CA LEU A 265 -0.45 -18.98 9.45
C LEU A 265 -0.28 -17.64 10.18
N ILE A 266 -1.34 -16.86 10.34
CA ILE A 266 -1.30 -15.61 11.11
C ILE A 266 -1.13 -15.93 12.60
N GLU A 267 -1.87 -16.92 13.10
CA GLU A 267 -1.84 -17.34 14.51
C GLU A 267 -0.54 -18.04 14.91
N SER A 268 0.16 -18.70 13.97
CA SER A 268 1.42 -19.41 14.27
C SER A 268 2.55 -18.49 14.71
N GLY A 269 2.47 -17.19 14.40
CA GLY A 269 3.54 -16.22 14.67
C GLY A 269 4.78 -16.37 13.78
N GLU A 270 4.74 -17.26 12.78
CA GLU A 270 5.87 -17.51 11.88
C GLU A 270 6.08 -16.39 10.85
N LEU A 271 5.00 -15.68 10.50
CA LEU A 271 5.06 -14.59 9.53
C LEU A 271 5.65 -13.33 10.17
N ALA A 272 6.65 -12.75 9.51
CA ALA A 272 7.31 -11.52 9.96
C ALA A 272 6.32 -10.33 10.03
N GLU A 273 6.21 -9.71 11.21
CA GLU A 273 5.24 -8.65 11.53
C GLU A 273 5.40 -7.37 10.69
N GLY A 274 6.62 -7.06 10.26
CA GLY A 274 6.92 -5.88 9.45
C GLY A 274 6.81 -6.08 7.93
N SER A 275 6.51 -7.30 7.45
CA SER A 275 6.56 -7.59 6.02
C SER A 275 5.45 -8.53 5.53
N MET A 276 5.51 -9.82 5.85
CA MET A 276 4.60 -10.81 5.27
C MET A 276 3.29 -10.92 6.03
N ARG A 277 3.32 -10.80 7.37
CA ARG A 277 2.10 -10.94 8.20
C ARG A 277 1.01 -9.94 7.81
N PRO A 278 1.27 -8.62 7.65
CA PRO A 278 0.22 -7.67 7.26
C PRO A 278 -0.39 -7.97 5.89
N LYS A 279 0.37 -8.61 4.98
CA LYS A 279 -0.11 -9.01 3.65
C LYS A 279 -1.10 -10.15 3.74
N VAL A 280 -0.76 -11.18 4.51
CA VAL A 280 -1.66 -12.33 4.71
C VAL A 280 -2.90 -11.89 5.49
N GLU A 281 -2.75 -11.05 6.51
CA GLU A 281 -3.89 -10.45 7.23
C GLU A 281 -4.83 -9.66 6.30
N ALA A 282 -4.28 -8.80 5.43
CA ALA A 282 -5.08 -8.02 4.48
C ALA A 282 -5.82 -8.91 3.48
N ILE A 283 -5.16 -9.94 2.93
CA ILE A 283 -5.81 -10.90 2.04
C ILE A 283 -6.93 -11.66 2.77
N VAL A 284 -6.64 -12.21 3.96
CA VAL A 284 -7.61 -13.00 4.72
C VAL A 284 -8.82 -12.15 5.08
N ASP A 285 -8.63 -10.91 5.52
CA ASP A 285 -9.72 -9.98 5.81
C ASP A 285 -10.60 -9.75 4.57
N PHE A 286 -10.01 -9.38 3.43
CA PHE A 286 -10.74 -9.14 2.18
C PHE A 286 -11.52 -10.37 1.69
N VAL A 287 -10.86 -11.53 1.66
CA VAL A 287 -11.45 -12.78 1.15
C VAL A 287 -12.54 -13.30 2.09
N SER A 288 -12.38 -13.13 3.40
CA SER A 288 -13.39 -13.55 4.39
C SER A 288 -14.70 -12.78 4.32
N LYS A 289 -14.67 -11.57 3.74
CA LYS A 289 -15.84 -10.70 3.54
C LYS A 289 -16.57 -10.95 2.21
N ALA A 290 -16.24 -12.02 1.49
CA ALA A 290 -16.92 -12.37 0.24
C ALA A 290 -18.44 -12.47 0.44
N PRO A 291 -19.25 -11.71 -0.33
CA PRO A 291 -20.70 -11.85 -0.30
C PRO A 291 -21.15 -13.29 -0.60
N ALA A 292 -22.25 -13.72 0.02
CA ALA A 292 -22.79 -15.05 -0.20
C ALA A 292 -23.04 -15.32 -1.69
N GLY A 293 -22.54 -16.46 -2.18
CA GLY A 293 -22.64 -16.86 -3.59
C GLY A 293 -21.61 -16.21 -4.52
N THR A 294 -20.65 -15.47 -3.99
CA THR A 294 -19.51 -14.91 -4.74
C THR A 294 -18.19 -15.54 -4.31
N VAL A 295 -17.19 -15.50 -5.19
CA VAL A 295 -15.82 -15.91 -4.86
C VAL A 295 -14.93 -14.69 -4.91
N ARG A 296 -14.26 -14.39 -3.79
CA ARG A 296 -13.14 -13.45 -3.75
C ARG A 296 -11.83 -14.20 -3.77
N ARG A 297 -10.84 -13.62 -4.45
CA ARG A 297 -9.49 -14.14 -4.55
C ARG A 297 -8.50 -13.12 -4.04
N GLY A 298 -7.64 -13.54 -3.12
CA GLY A 298 -6.45 -12.79 -2.75
C GLY A 298 -5.19 -13.45 -3.30
N VAL A 299 -4.25 -12.64 -3.78
CA VAL A 299 -3.01 -13.13 -4.37
C VAL A 299 -1.82 -12.36 -3.79
N ILE A 300 -0.77 -13.07 -3.37
CA ILE A 300 0.52 -12.49 -3.00
C ILE A 300 1.57 -13.06 -3.95
N CYS A 301 2.23 -12.19 -4.72
CA CYS A 301 3.22 -12.62 -5.71
C CYS A 301 4.30 -11.55 -5.98
N ALA A 302 5.31 -11.93 -6.76
CA ALA A 302 6.27 -10.99 -7.31
C ALA A 302 5.63 -10.17 -8.44
N LEU A 303 6.06 -8.91 -8.60
CA LEU A 303 5.54 -8.00 -9.64
C LEU A 303 5.61 -8.59 -11.06
N ALA A 304 6.72 -9.24 -11.41
CA ALA A 304 6.93 -9.84 -12.73
C ALA A 304 5.96 -10.99 -13.04
N ASP A 305 5.32 -11.55 -12.01
CA ASP A 305 4.46 -12.71 -12.08
C ASP A 305 2.96 -12.35 -11.96
N ALA A 306 2.59 -11.07 -11.83
CA ALA A 306 1.22 -10.67 -11.49
C ALA A 306 0.15 -11.22 -12.47
N ASP A 307 0.43 -11.19 -13.77
CA ASP A 307 -0.49 -11.72 -14.80
C ASP A 307 -0.73 -13.23 -14.62
N ARG A 308 0.33 -13.98 -14.34
CA ARG A 308 0.30 -15.45 -14.12
C ARG A 308 -0.23 -15.81 -12.73
N ALA A 309 -0.07 -14.92 -11.76
CA ALA A 309 -0.57 -15.13 -10.42
C ALA A 309 -2.10 -15.03 -10.37
N LEU A 310 -2.69 -14.18 -11.22
CA LEU A 310 -4.14 -14.13 -11.40
C LEU A 310 -4.71 -15.37 -12.08
N SER A 311 -3.94 -16.11 -12.90
CA SER A 311 -4.38 -17.43 -13.40
C SER A 311 -4.17 -18.56 -12.40
N GLY A 312 -3.51 -18.30 -11.27
CA GLY A 312 -3.19 -19.28 -10.23
C GLY A 312 -1.97 -20.14 -10.53
N GLU A 313 -1.16 -19.78 -11.52
CA GLU A 313 0.06 -20.53 -11.90
C GLU A 313 1.22 -20.31 -10.93
N VAL A 314 1.27 -19.15 -10.29
CA VAL A 314 2.38 -18.68 -9.43
C VAL A 314 1.83 -17.82 -8.29
N GLY A 315 2.67 -17.51 -7.30
CA GLY A 315 2.22 -16.80 -6.10
C GLY A 315 1.48 -17.68 -5.12
N THR A 316 1.02 -17.06 -4.04
CA THR A 316 0.08 -17.65 -3.08
C THR A 316 -1.30 -17.10 -3.34
N THR A 317 -2.24 -17.99 -3.62
CA THR A 317 -3.65 -17.68 -3.79
C THR A 317 -4.44 -18.11 -2.56
N ILE A 318 -5.32 -17.22 -2.08
CA ILE A 318 -6.29 -17.48 -1.01
C ILE A 318 -7.69 -17.24 -1.56
N THR A 319 -8.58 -18.22 -1.43
CA THR A 319 -9.96 -18.16 -1.91
C THR A 319 -10.97 -18.31 -0.78
N SER A 320 -12.18 -17.78 -0.98
CA SER A 320 -13.28 -17.88 -0.02
C SER A 320 -14.01 -19.23 -0.03
N VAL A 321 -13.62 -20.14 -0.94
CA VAL A 321 -14.15 -21.49 -1.15
C VAL A 321 -13.03 -22.49 -1.27
#